data_AF-A0A016SHR9-F1
#
_entry.id   AF-A0A016SHR9-F1
#
_cell.length_a   1.000
_cell.length_b   1.000
_cell.length_c   1.000
_cell.angle_alpha   90.00
_cell.angle_beta   90.00
_cell.angle_gamma   90.00
#
_symmetry.space_group_name_H-M   'P 1'
#
loop_
_entity.id
_entity.type
_entity.pdbx_description
1 polymer ?
#
loop_
_entity_poly.entity_id
_entity_poly.type
_entity_poly.pdbx_seq_one_letter_code
_entity_poly.pdbx_strand_id
1 'polypeptide(L)'
;MSEQVEMNLHQLMLLFFRYHHALLSWLHPKRGDVHFILTSLPEKMAALSYGHVLGQSRAVQLGCLVLKIFLLYANIDYLGTMTFIFTTALCIYNLYVVGRRWANNIDGRFDFRQMLKETNTQLKLSYASEVFSPTIVGFLVFLMVRMPGGGSNFMWTMACCVQIAASLLLLALEFHETMIKGK
;
A
#
# COMPACT_ATOMS: atom_id res chain seq x y z
N MET A 1 -12.72 -23.64 -12.11
CA MET A 1 -11.79 -22.86 -11.25
C MET A 1 -11.20 -21.62 -11.94
N SER A 2 -11.46 -21.40 -13.24
CA SER A 2 -11.02 -20.18 -13.97
C SER A 2 -12.03 -19.02 -13.90
N GLU A 3 -13.34 -19.28 -13.90
CA GLU A 3 -14.37 -18.22 -13.90
C GLU A 3 -14.40 -17.37 -12.61
N GLN A 4 -14.09 -17.95 -11.45
CA GLN A 4 -14.05 -17.22 -10.17
C GLN A 4 -12.91 -16.18 -10.13
N VAL A 5 -11.83 -16.42 -10.89
CA VAL A 5 -10.66 -15.53 -10.96
C VAL A 5 -10.94 -14.37 -11.93
N GLU A 6 -11.61 -14.64 -13.06
CA GLU A 6 -12.03 -13.60 -14.01
C GLU A 6 -13.07 -12.64 -13.41
N MET A 7 -14.02 -13.17 -12.63
CA MET A 7 -15.02 -12.35 -11.93
C MET A 7 -14.38 -11.37 -10.95
N ASN A 8 -13.32 -11.79 -10.24
CA ASN A 8 -12.56 -10.93 -9.34
C ASN A 8 -11.75 -9.87 -10.09
N LEU A 9 -11.23 -10.18 -11.28
CA LEU A 9 -10.47 -9.24 -12.11
C LEU A 9 -11.37 -8.13 -12.69
N HIS A 10 -12.59 -8.48 -13.10
CA HIS A 10 -13.57 -7.52 -13.61
C HIS A 10 -14.10 -6.59 -12.50
N GLN A 11 -14.31 -7.13 -11.30
CA GLN A 11 -14.64 -6.34 -10.10
C GLN A 11 -13.48 -5.42 -9.70
N LEU A 12 -12.22 -5.89 -9.82
CA LEU A 12 -11.02 -5.09 -9.56
C LEU A 12 -10.86 -3.94 -10.57
N MET A 13 -11.14 -4.18 -11.86
CA MET A 13 -11.14 -3.14 -12.89
C MET A 13 -12.27 -2.11 -12.69
N LEU A 14 -13.46 -2.54 -12.28
CA LEU A 14 -14.56 -1.63 -11.97
C LEU A 14 -14.28 -0.79 -10.71
N LEU A 15 -13.62 -1.38 -9.71
CA LEU A 15 -13.08 -0.65 -8.55
C LEU A 15 -12.01 0.37 -8.98
N PHE A 16 -11.09 -0.02 -9.85
CA PHE A 16 -10.05 0.88 -10.39
C PHE A 16 -10.66 2.08 -11.14
N PHE A 17 -11.69 1.86 -11.97
CA PHE A 17 -12.40 2.93 -12.66
C PHE A 17 -13.20 3.85 -11.72
N ARG A 18 -13.86 3.29 -10.70
CA ARG A 18 -14.56 4.09 -9.67
C ARG A 18 -13.59 4.93 -8.84
N TYR A 19 -12.40 4.40 -8.52
CA TYR A 19 -11.35 5.13 -7.84
C TYR A 19 -10.72 6.23 -8.72
N HIS A 20 -10.54 5.99 -10.03
CA HIS A 20 -10.04 7.01 -10.96
C HIS A 20 -11.00 8.23 -11.05
N HIS A 21 -12.31 7.98 -11.03
CA HIS A 21 -13.31 9.06 -11.06
C HIS A 21 -13.35 9.87 -9.75
N ALA A 22 -13.13 9.21 -8.60
CA ALA A 22 -13.00 9.86 -7.30
C ALA A 22 -11.66 10.61 -7.14
N LEU A 23 -10.60 10.14 -7.80
CA LEU A 23 -9.29 10.81 -7.82
C LEU A 23 -9.31 12.07 -8.69
N LEU A 24 -10.04 12.04 -9.81
CA LEU A 24 -10.22 13.21 -10.68
C LEU A 24 -11.05 14.32 -10.02
N SER A 25 -12.05 13.99 -9.20
CA SER A 25 -12.78 14.98 -8.40
C SER A 25 -11.95 15.54 -7.23
N TRP A 26 -10.89 14.83 -6.81
CA TRP A 26 -9.95 15.25 -5.77
C TRP A 26 -8.83 16.17 -6.29
N LEU A 27 -8.49 16.11 -7.58
CA LEU A 27 -7.42 16.90 -8.20
C LEU A 27 -7.79 18.38 -8.46
N HIS A 28 -9.05 18.78 -8.25
CA HIS A 28 -9.49 20.19 -8.27
C HIS A 28 -10.08 20.66 -6.93
N PRO A 29 -9.33 20.67 -5.82
CA PRO A 29 -9.82 21.26 -4.59
C PRO A 29 -9.64 22.78 -4.65
N LYS A 30 -10.70 23.53 -4.38
CA LYS A 30 -10.59 24.98 -4.14
C LYS A 30 -9.75 25.20 -2.89
N ARG A 31 -8.88 26.22 -2.94
CA ARG A 31 -7.74 26.51 -2.04
C ARG A 31 -8.04 26.62 -0.52
N GLY A 32 -9.28 26.44 -0.07
CA GLY A 32 -9.71 26.55 1.33
C GLY A 32 -9.93 25.23 2.08
N ASP A 33 -10.00 24.08 1.39
CA ASP A 33 -10.52 22.83 1.99
C ASP A 33 -9.45 21.87 2.55
N VAL A 34 -8.16 22.21 2.47
CA VAL A 34 -7.07 21.26 2.82
C VAL A 34 -7.05 20.95 4.32
N HIS A 35 -7.38 21.92 5.18
CA HIS A 35 -7.44 21.71 6.63
C HIS A 35 -8.66 20.90 7.09
N PHE A 36 -9.80 21.01 6.40
CA PHE A 36 -11.04 20.31 6.76
C PHE A 36 -11.04 18.84 6.28
N ILE A 37 -10.34 18.56 5.18
CA ILE A 37 -10.20 17.21 4.63
C ILE A 37 -9.31 16.33 5.53
N LEU A 38 -8.21 16.86 6.09
CA LEU A 38 -7.33 16.08 6.97
C LEU A 38 -8.00 15.64 8.28
N THR A 39 -8.94 16.44 8.81
CA THR A 39 -9.63 16.15 10.09
C THR A 39 -10.89 15.31 9.91
N SER A 40 -11.53 15.33 8.73
CA SER A 40 -12.79 14.59 8.46
C SER A 40 -12.61 13.28 7.69
N LEU A 41 -11.44 13.04 7.07
CA LEU A 41 -11.11 11.74 6.47
C LEU A 41 -11.19 10.57 7.47
N PRO A 42 -10.64 10.68 8.70
CA PRO A 42 -10.68 9.59 9.67
C PRO A 42 -12.11 9.23 10.08
N GLU A 43 -12.99 10.23 10.27
CA GLU A 43 -14.39 10.01 10.68
C GLU A 43 -15.23 9.38 9.58
N LYS A 44 -15.07 9.81 8.32
CA LYS A 44 -15.78 9.20 7.19
C LYS A 44 -15.27 7.79 6.88
N MET A 45 -13.99 7.51 7.14
CA MET A 45 -13.44 6.15 7.06
C MET A 45 -13.80 5.29 8.26
N ALA A 46 -14.06 5.89 9.43
CA ALA A 46 -14.57 5.19 10.62
C ALA A 46 -16.03 4.71 10.46
N ALA A 47 -16.79 5.26 9.49
CA ALA A 47 -18.10 4.75 9.11
C ALA A 47 -18.02 3.46 8.26
N LEU A 48 -16.88 3.20 7.61
CA LEU A 48 -16.56 1.90 7.03
C LEU A 48 -15.95 1.00 8.12
N SER A 49 -16.37 -0.27 8.19
CA SER A 49 -15.76 -1.24 9.10
C SER A 49 -14.24 -1.30 8.89
N TYR A 50 -13.45 -1.07 9.94
CA TYR A 50 -11.98 -1.09 9.91
C TYR A 50 -11.41 -2.29 9.14
N GLY A 51 -11.97 -3.48 9.37
CA GLY A 51 -11.54 -4.70 8.68
C GLY A 51 -11.73 -4.64 7.16
N HIS A 52 -12.75 -3.94 6.68
CA HIS A 52 -12.99 -3.76 5.25
C HIS A 52 -11.95 -2.85 4.61
N VAL A 53 -11.66 -1.70 5.24
CA VAL A 53 -10.62 -0.76 4.75
C VAL A 53 -9.25 -1.42 4.80
N LEU A 54 -8.97 -2.18 5.86
CA LEU A 54 -7.74 -2.95 6.04
C LEU A 54 -7.53 -3.95 4.90
N GLY A 55 -8.55 -4.78 4.64
CA GLY A 55 -8.52 -5.80 3.60
C GLY A 55 -8.35 -5.20 2.20
N GLN A 56 -9.12 -4.16 1.87
CA GLN A 56 -9.05 -3.49 0.57
C GLN A 56 -7.69 -2.80 0.36
N SER A 57 -7.18 -2.09 1.35
CA SER A 57 -5.90 -1.39 1.24
C SER A 57 -4.73 -2.35 1.05
N ARG A 58 -4.76 -3.53 1.69
CA ARG A 58 -3.76 -4.59 1.47
C ARG A 58 -3.89 -5.22 0.09
N ALA A 59 -5.11 -5.49 -0.38
CA ALA A 59 -5.35 -6.00 -1.73
C ALA A 59 -4.84 -5.05 -2.81
N VAL A 60 -5.07 -3.74 -2.66
CA VAL A 60 -4.55 -2.70 -3.56
C VAL A 60 -3.01 -2.70 -3.59
N GLN A 61 -2.36 -2.81 -2.42
CA GLN A 61 -0.91 -2.90 -2.34
C GLN A 61 -0.37 -4.14 -3.06
N LEU A 62 -1.01 -5.32 -2.87
CA LEU A 62 -0.64 -6.54 -3.57
C LEU A 62 -0.77 -6.40 -5.09
N GLY A 63 -1.88 -5.84 -5.56
CA GLY A 63 -2.08 -5.57 -6.99
C GLY A 63 -0.99 -4.66 -7.57
N CYS A 64 -0.64 -3.60 -6.85
CA CYS A 64 0.46 -2.71 -7.24
C CYS A 64 1.82 -3.42 -7.24
N LEU A 65 2.09 -4.31 -6.29
CA LEU A 65 3.35 -5.06 -6.22
C LEU A 65 3.47 -6.07 -7.37
N VAL A 66 2.40 -6.78 -7.70
CA VAL A 66 2.37 -7.69 -8.86
C VAL A 66 2.58 -6.91 -10.16
N LEU A 67 1.89 -5.78 -10.33
CA LEU A 67 2.07 -4.91 -11.50
C LEU A 67 3.52 -4.39 -11.60
N LYS A 68 4.13 -3.98 -10.49
CA LYS A 68 5.53 -3.55 -10.45
C LYS A 68 6.49 -4.67 -10.89
N ILE A 69 6.32 -5.90 -10.39
CA ILE A 69 7.15 -7.04 -10.80
C ILE A 69 6.99 -7.32 -12.30
N PHE A 70 5.77 -7.28 -12.81
CA PHE A 70 5.51 -7.43 -14.25
C PHE A 70 6.21 -6.34 -15.07
N LEU A 71 6.12 -5.07 -14.63
CA LEU A 71 6.76 -3.95 -15.32
C LEU A 71 8.28 -4.05 -15.30
N LEU A 72 8.89 -4.49 -14.19
CA LEU A 72 10.34 -4.74 -14.11
C LEU A 72 10.77 -5.82 -15.11
N TYR A 73 10.03 -6.92 -15.17
CA TYR A 73 10.32 -8.00 -16.11
C TYR A 73 10.15 -7.55 -17.58
N ALA A 74 9.07 -6.84 -17.89
CA ALA A 74 8.77 -6.36 -19.23
C ALA A 74 9.77 -5.30 -19.76
N ASN A 75 10.55 -4.68 -18.87
CA ASN A 75 11.54 -3.65 -19.24
C ASN A 75 12.96 -4.04 -18.80
N ILE A 76 13.23 -5.34 -18.63
CA ILE A 76 14.52 -5.85 -18.15
C ILE A 76 15.70 -5.39 -19.03
N ASP A 77 15.50 -5.30 -20.35
CA ASP A 77 16.54 -4.90 -21.31
C ASP A 77 17.02 -3.45 -21.12
N TYR A 78 16.21 -2.62 -20.48
CA TYR A 78 16.52 -1.23 -20.21
C TYR A 78 17.02 -0.98 -18.79
N LEU A 79 16.97 -1.99 -17.93
CA LEU A 79 17.38 -1.92 -16.54
C LEU A 79 18.78 -2.55 -16.39
N GLY A 80 19.67 -1.90 -15.63
CA GLY A 80 20.91 -2.55 -15.24
C GLY A 80 20.61 -3.82 -14.43
N THR A 81 21.33 -4.91 -14.69
CA THR A 81 21.09 -6.23 -14.07
C THR A 81 21.02 -6.16 -12.55
N MET A 82 21.89 -5.37 -11.92
CA MET A 82 21.89 -5.18 -10.46
C MET A 82 20.63 -4.45 -10.00
N THR A 83 20.24 -3.36 -10.66
CA THR A 83 19.01 -2.62 -10.35
C THR A 83 17.78 -3.50 -10.50
N PHE A 84 17.71 -4.33 -11.53
CA PHE A 84 16.64 -5.29 -11.73
C PHE A 84 16.58 -6.30 -10.58
N ILE A 85 17.70 -6.96 -10.23
CA ILE A 85 17.74 -7.97 -9.17
C ILE A 85 17.35 -7.36 -7.82
N PHE A 86 17.96 -6.23 -7.43
CA PHE A 86 17.67 -5.60 -6.13
C PHE A 86 16.23 -5.11 -6.04
N THR A 87 15.72 -4.43 -7.07
CA THR A 87 14.35 -3.90 -7.04
C THR A 87 13.33 -5.02 -7.06
N THR A 88 13.57 -6.09 -7.82
CA THR A 88 12.71 -7.28 -7.83
C THR A 88 12.71 -7.97 -6.47
N ALA A 89 13.87 -8.14 -5.83
CA ALA A 89 13.98 -8.70 -4.49
C ALA A 89 13.21 -7.88 -3.46
N LEU A 90 13.31 -6.55 -3.50
CA LEU A 90 12.54 -5.65 -2.64
C LEU A 90 11.03 -5.76 -2.89
N CYS A 91 10.60 -5.84 -4.15
CA CYS A 91 9.19 -6.02 -4.49
C CYS A 91 8.65 -7.38 -4.01
N ILE A 92 9.41 -8.46 -4.16
CA ILE A 92 9.05 -9.80 -3.68
C ILE A 92 9.00 -9.83 -2.16
N TYR A 93 9.97 -9.24 -1.47
CA TYR A 93 9.96 -9.12 -0.01
C TYR A 93 8.72 -8.38 0.47
N ASN A 94 8.39 -7.24 -0.15
CA ASN A 94 7.21 -6.46 0.19
C ASN A 94 5.91 -7.24 -0.12
N LEU A 95 5.88 -7.99 -1.23
CA LEU A 95 4.77 -8.88 -1.58
C LEU A 95 4.57 -9.98 -0.53
N TYR A 96 5.65 -10.57 -0.03
CA TYR A 96 5.61 -11.54 1.05
C TYR A 96 5.06 -10.94 2.36
N VAL A 97 5.58 -9.78 2.78
CA VAL A 97 5.14 -9.12 4.02
C VAL A 97 3.66 -8.75 3.97
N VAL A 98 3.23 -8.05 2.91
CA VAL A 98 1.83 -7.64 2.73
C VAL A 98 0.93 -8.87 2.52
N GLY A 99 1.39 -9.85 1.74
CA GLY A 99 0.64 -11.06 1.41
C GLY A 99 0.36 -11.93 2.63
N ARG A 100 1.38 -12.17 3.46
CA ARG A 100 1.23 -12.89 4.74
C ARG A 100 0.24 -12.18 5.66
N ARG A 101 0.32 -10.85 5.76
CA ARG A 101 -0.60 -10.04 6.58
C ARG A 101 -2.03 -10.07 6.05
N TRP A 102 -2.20 -10.07 4.75
CA TRP A 102 -3.51 -10.16 4.11
C TRP A 102 -4.12 -11.56 4.27
N ALA A 103 -3.37 -12.62 3.97
CA ALA A 103 -3.84 -14.01 4.04
C ALA A 103 -4.22 -14.45 5.47
N ASN A 104 -3.40 -14.06 6.46
CA ASN A 104 -3.63 -14.41 7.86
C ASN A 104 -4.48 -13.39 8.61
N ASN A 105 -5.04 -12.37 7.93
CA ASN A 105 -5.81 -11.28 8.53
C ASN A 105 -5.14 -10.66 9.78
N ILE A 106 -3.81 -10.50 9.73
CA ILE A 106 -3.02 -10.03 10.89
C ILE A 106 -3.44 -8.60 11.23
N ASP A 107 -3.84 -8.35 12.48
CA ASP A 107 -4.26 -7.03 12.94
C ASP A 107 -3.05 -6.18 13.34
N GLY A 108 -2.76 -5.13 12.58
CA GLY A 108 -1.63 -4.24 12.85
C GLY A 108 -1.76 -3.45 14.16
N ARG A 109 -2.98 -3.33 14.72
CA ARG A 109 -3.19 -2.72 16.05
C ARG A 109 -2.50 -3.49 17.17
N PHE A 110 -2.38 -4.82 17.03
CA PHE A 110 -1.67 -5.63 18.01
C PHE A 110 -0.18 -5.31 17.97
N ASP A 111 0.43 -5.34 16.79
CA ASP A 111 1.85 -5.04 16.61
C ASP A 111 2.19 -3.63 17.05
N PHE A 112 1.32 -2.66 16.76
CA PHE A 112 1.51 -1.27 17.19
C PHE A 112 1.48 -1.14 18.72
N ARG A 113 0.54 -1.82 19.40
CA ARG A 113 0.48 -1.86 20.87
C ARG A 113 1.70 -2.54 21.48
N GLN A 114 2.15 -3.66 20.91
CA GLN A 114 3.34 -4.37 21.39
C GLN A 114 4.60 -3.53 21.18
N MET A 115 4.71 -2.80 20.07
CA MET A 115 5.82 -1.88 19.84
C MET A 115 5.91 -0.77 20.91
N LEU A 116 4.76 -0.29 21.40
CA LEU A 116 4.71 0.74 22.44
C LEU A 116 4.96 0.17 23.85
N LYS A 117 4.55 -1.08 24.10
CA LYS A 117 4.61 -1.72 25.42
C LYS A 117 5.93 -2.43 25.69
N GLU A 118 6.52 -3.08 24.68
CA GLU A 118 7.66 -3.95 24.93
C GLU A 118 8.94 -3.16 25.20
N THR A 119 9.64 -3.58 26.26
CA THR A 119 10.90 -2.98 26.71
C THR A 119 12.11 -3.57 26.00
N ASN A 120 12.00 -4.80 25.49
CA ASN A 120 13.08 -5.44 24.74
C ASN A 120 13.18 -4.88 23.32
N THR A 121 14.31 -4.21 23.03
CA THR A 121 14.60 -3.56 21.75
C THR A 121 14.49 -4.51 20.56
N GLN A 122 14.90 -5.78 20.68
CA GLN A 122 14.84 -6.73 19.56
C GLN A 122 13.40 -7.08 19.16
N LEU A 123 12.55 -7.36 20.14
CA LEU A 123 11.13 -7.63 19.93
C LEU A 123 10.40 -6.40 19.38
N LYS A 124 10.70 -5.22 19.95
CA LYS A 124 10.16 -3.95 19.48
C LYS A 124 10.51 -3.67 18.02
N LEU A 125 11.75 -3.94 17.62
CA LEU A 125 12.20 -3.78 16.24
C LEU A 125 11.49 -4.76 15.29
N SER A 126 11.21 -5.99 15.75
CA SER A 126 10.45 -6.97 14.98
C SER A 126 9.04 -6.45 14.68
N TYR A 127 8.30 -5.99 15.69
CA TYR A 127 6.95 -5.42 15.50
C TYR A 127 6.97 -4.17 14.62
N ALA A 128 7.93 -3.27 14.83
CA ALA A 128 8.09 -2.07 14.00
C ALA A 128 8.38 -2.44 12.54
N SER A 129 9.25 -3.41 12.31
CA SER A 129 9.60 -3.83 10.95
C SER A 129 8.38 -4.29 10.20
N GLU A 130 7.48 -5.06 10.81
CA GLU A 130 6.32 -5.56 10.08
C GLU A 130 5.28 -4.49 9.76
N VAL A 131 5.12 -3.48 10.62
CA VAL A 131 4.18 -2.35 10.41
C VAL A 131 4.72 -1.36 9.38
N PHE A 132 6.00 -0.99 9.48
CA PHE A 132 6.58 0.07 8.65
C PHE A 132 7.20 -0.42 7.34
N SER A 133 7.48 -1.72 7.19
CA SER A 133 8.12 -2.28 6.00
C SER A 133 7.44 -1.91 4.69
N PRO A 134 6.10 -2.04 4.54
CA PRO A 134 5.45 -1.74 3.25
C PRO A 134 5.66 -0.29 2.80
N THR A 135 5.69 0.64 3.74
CA THR A 135 5.93 2.06 3.51
C THR A 135 7.39 2.30 3.13
N ILE A 136 8.34 1.84 3.95
CA ILE A 136 9.78 2.06 3.76
C ILE A 136 10.24 1.43 2.44
N VAL A 137 9.90 0.17 2.21
CA VAL A 137 10.27 -0.54 0.98
C VAL A 137 9.57 0.07 -0.24
N GLY A 138 8.33 0.54 -0.09
CA GLY A 138 7.61 1.26 -1.14
C GLY A 138 8.35 2.53 -1.60
N PHE A 139 8.81 3.34 -0.65
CA PHE A 139 9.61 4.54 -0.94
C PHE A 139 10.96 4.20 -1.56
N LEU A 140 11.67 3.19 -1.05
CA LEU A 140 12.95 2.76 -1.61
C LEU A 140 12.79 2.34 -3.07
N VAL A 141 11.80 1.50 -3.38
CA VAL A 141 11.52 1.05 -4.76
C VAL A 141 11.19 2.24 -5.68
N PHE A 142 10.42 3.22 -5.20
CA PHE A 142 10.10 4.43 -5.96
C PHE A 142 11.34 5.25 -6.32
N LEU A 143 12.31 5.35 -5.42
CA LEU A 143 13.53 6.13 -5.64
C LEU A 143 14.57 5.41 -6.52
N MET A 144 14.62 4.07 -6.45
CA MET A 144 15.66 3.27 -7.12
C MET A 144 15.46 3.10 -8.62
N VAL A 145 14.21 3.12 -9.11
CA VAL A 145 13.90 2.79 -10.50
C VAL A 145 13.09 3.89 -11.17
N ARG A 146 13.60 4.31 -12.33
CA ARG A 146 12.90 5.17 -13.28
C ARG A 146 12.86 4.47 -14.63
N MET A 147 11.67 4.20 -15.13
CA MET A 147 11.52 3.45 -16.37
C MET A 147 11.75 4.38 -17.58
N PRO A 148 12.37 3.89 -18.67
CA PRO A 148 12.68 4.74 -19.82
C PRO A 148 11.48 5.04 -20.73
N GLY A 149 10.48 4.15 -20.79
CA GLY A 149 9.29 4.33 -21.63
C GLY A 149 8.23 5.21 -20.97
N GLY A 150 7.59 6.13 -21.71
CA GLY A 150 6.57 7.03 -21.16
C GLY A 150 5.40 6.32 -20.49
N GLY A 151 4.84 5.29 -21.15
CA GLY A 151 3.73 4.50 -20.62
C GLY A 151 4.12 3.60 -19.44
N SER A 152 5.23 2.87 -19.55
CA SER A 152 5.72 2.01 -18.45
C SER A 152 6.15 2.82 -17.24
N ASN A 153 6.76 3.99 -17.44
CA ASN A 153 7.13 4.91 -16.36
C ASN A 153 5.92 5.54 -15.68
N PHE A 154 4.87 5.89 -16.43
CA PHE A 154 3.63 6.37 -15.85
C PHE A 154 2.97 5.29 -14.97
N MET A 155 2.80 4.07 -15.50
CA MET A 155 2.22 2.95 -14.74
C MET A 155 3.06 2.59 -13.52
N TRP A 156 4.39 2.55 -13.65
CA TRP A 156 5.32 2.31 -12.54
C TRP A 156 5.16 3.36 -11.44
N THR A 157 5.17 4.64 -11.83
CA THR A 157 5.02 5.78 -10.91
C THR A 157 3.69 5.70 -10.18
N MET A 158 2.59 5.49 -10.89
CA MET A 158 1.26 5.36 -10.30
C MET A 158 1.16 4.16 -9.36
N ALA A 159 1.70 3.00 -9.75
CA ALA A 159 1.72 1.81 -8.90
C ALA A 159 2.54 2.03 -7.62
N CYS A 160 3.64 2.78 -7.69
CA CYS A 160 4.40 3.18 -6.51
C CYS A 160 3.60 4.13 -5.62
N CYS A 161 3.07 5.22 -6.19
CA CYS A 161 2.31 6.22 -5.43
C CYS A 161 1.07 5.62 -4.75
N VAL A 162 0.31 4.78 -5.45
CA VAL A 162 -0.89 4.12 -4.90
C VAL A 162 -0.50 3.14 -3.78
N GLN A 163 0.55 2.34 -3.97
CA GLN A 163 1.03 1.42 -2.93
C GLN A 163 1.52 2.17 -1.69
N ILE A 164 2.28 3.25 -1.86
CA ILE A 164 2.75 4.10 -0.76
C ILE A 164 1.56 4.75 -0.06
N ALA A 165 0.63 5.36 -0.79
CA ALA A 165 -0.56 5.99 -0.21
C ALA A 165 -1.42 5.00 0.58
N ALA A 166 -1.64 3.79 0.05
CA ALA A 166 -2.35 2.72 0.76
C ALA A 166 -1.61 2.27 2.03
N SER A 167 -0.27 2.18 2.00
CA SER A 167 0.52 1.84 3.18
C SER A 167 0.48 2.93 4.26
N LEU A 168 0.53 4.21 3.86
CA LEU A 168 0.40 5.35 4.77
C LEU A 168 -1.01 5.45 5.36
N LEU A 169 -2.04 5.17 4.57
CA LEU A 169 -3.42 5.12 5.04
C LEU A 169 -3.58 4.05 6.12
N LEU A 170 -3.06 2.84 5.90
CA LEU A 170 -3.10 1.78 6.90
C LEU A 170 -2.37 2.18 8.17
N LEU A 171 -1.17 2.74 8.04
CA LEU A 171 -0.38 3.19 9.17
C LEU A 171 -1.14 4.26 10.00
N ALA A 172 -1.78 5.22 9.32
CA ALA A 172 -2.58 6.25 9.98
C ALA A 172 -3.82 5.67 10.69
N LEU A 173 -4.50 4.69 10.07
CA LEU A 173 -5.64 4.01 10.67
C LEU A 173 -5.23 3.17 11.89
N GLU A 174 -4.14 2.40 11.78
CA GLU A 174 -3.59 1.61 12.87
C GLU A 174 -3.17 2.51 14.05
N PHE A 175 -2.52 3.64 13.76
CA PHE A 175 -2.18 4.65 14.77
C PHE A 175 -3.42 5.27 15.43
N HIS A 176 -4.39 5.71 14.63
CA HIS A 176 -5.64 6.31 15.13
C HIS A 176 -6.42 5.35 16.02
N GLU A 177 -6.62 4.11 15.59
CA GLU A 177 -7.32 3.08 16.37
C GLU A 177 -6.58 2.74 17.66
N THR A 178 -5.25 2.69 17.62
CA THR A 178 -4.44 2.32 18.80
C THR A 178 -4.36 3.46 19.82
N MET A 179 -4.16 4.70 19.39
CA MET A 179 -3.90 5.83 20.28
C MET A 179 -5.16 6.56 20.74
N ILE A 180 -6.18 6.67 19.87
CA ILE A 180 -7.37 7.49 20.15
C ILE A 180 -8.52 6.63 20.65
N LYS A 181 -8.81 5.50 19.99
CA LYS A 181 -9.90 4.64 20.42
C LYS A 181 -9.58 3.81 21.66
N GLY A 182 -8.29 3.52 21.90
CA GLY A 182 -7.71 3.22 23.23
C GLY A 182 -8.51 2.29 24.15
N LYS A 183 -9.28 1.36 23.61
CA LYS A 183 -10.09 0.38 24.36
C LYS A 183 -9.53 -1.03 24.15
#